data_AF-A0A1M5WQX4-F1
#
_entry.id   AF-A0A1M5WQX4-F1
#
_cell.length_a   1.000
_cell.length_b   1.000
_cell.length_c   1.000
_cell.angle_alpha   90.00
_cell.angle_beta   90.00
_cell.angle_gamma   90.00
#
_symmetry.space_group_name_H-M   'P 1'
#
loop_
_entity.id
_entity.type
_entity.pdbx_description
1 polymer ?
#
loop_
_entity_poly.entity_id
_entity_poly.type
_entity_poly.pdbx_seq_one_letter_code
_entity_poly.pdbx_strand_id
1 'polypeptide(L)'
;MGAPGTGPGQGGRPDLRVSAQDLTKLAGDLDDMQDHLDKQVQRMDAIVDSIEAGWRGPAASAYRDFHRAAAEDAVRIREVMKLLEEAVRLSRDGFSRDDLEVLARMRRIQVDVASEVNRLSTPNTEAPASAPRSSLDDL
;
A
#
# COMPACT_ATOMS: atom_id res chain seq x y z
N MET A 1 8.81 64.88 -21.70
CA MET A 1 8.35 63.81 -22.60
C MET A 1 9.50 62.84 -22.80
N GLY A 2 9.37 61.61 -22.30
CA GLY A 2 10.40 60.56 -22.33
C GLY A 2 10.40 59.75 -21.03
N ALA A 3 9.78 58.59 -21.04
CA ALA A 3 9.39 57.77 -19.88
C ALA A 3 10.55 57.03 -19.19
N PRO A 4 10.38 56.62 -17.91
CA PRO A 4 11.36 55.87 -17.14
C PRO A 4 11.42 54.40 -17.58
N GLY A 5 12.65 53.87 -17.70
CA GLY A 5 12.94 52.50 -18.07
C GLY A 5 12.75 51.52 -16.91
N THR A 6 11.88 50.54 -17.17
CA THR A 6 12.05 49.11 -16.87
C THR A 6 12.35 48.70 -15.42
N GLY A 7 11.29 48.44 -14.66
CA GLY A 7 11.38 47.59 -13.47
C GLY A 7 11.70 46.13 -13.89
N PRO A 8 12.53 45.40 -13.14
CA PRO A 8 12.74 43.98 -13.41
C PRO A 8 11.45 43.24 -13.05
N GLY A 9 10.82 42.66 -14.07
CA GLY A 9 9.74 41.68 -13.91
C GLY A 9 10.29 40.49 -13.15
N GLN A 10 10.02 40.45 -11.86
CA GLN A 10 10.30 39.31 -11.01
C GLN A 10 9.25 38.25 -11.35
N GLY A 11 9.55 37.45 -12.37
CA GLY A 11 8.93 36.15 -12.62
C GLY A 11 9.34 35.21 -11.50
N GLY A 12 8.83 35.47 -10.29
CA GLY A 12 8.91 34.55 -9.17
C GLY A 12 8.17 33.30 -9.59
N ARG A 13 8.92 32.22 -9.83
CA ARG A 13 8.39 30.86 -9.83
C ARG A 13 7.48 30.74 -8.61
N PRO A 14 6.31 30.08 -8.71
CA PRO A 14 5.49 29.85 -7.53
C PRO A 14 6.33 29.02 -6.56
N ASP A 15 6.90 29.67 -5.56
CA ASP A 15 7.52 29.01 -4.42
C ASP A 15 6.42 28.16 -3.80
N LEU A 16 6.55 26.85 -3.94
CA LEU A 16 5.74 25.91 -3.17
C LEU A 16 5.97 26.27 -1.71
N ARG A 17 4.97 26.89 -1.07
CA ARG A 17 5.00 27.28 0.35
C ARG A 17 4.85 26.04 1.23
N VAL A 18 5.74 25.08 1.10
CA VAL A 18 5.78 23.86 1.91
C VAL A 18 7.15 23.82 2.57
N SER A 19 7.18 23.72 3.89
CA SER A 19 8.45 23.65 4.61
C SER A 19 9.07 22.25 4.50
N ALA A 20 10.39 22.15 4.63
CA ALA A 20 11.09 20.86 4.72
C ALA A 20 10.56 19.99 5.89
N GLN A 21 10.07 20.64 6.95
CA GLN A 21 9.45 19.97 8.09
C GLN A 21 8.10 19.34 7.71
N ASP A 22 7.26 20.05 6.93
CA ASP A 22 5.97 19.53 6.47
C ASP A 22 6.15 18.33 5.53
N LEU A 23 7.16 18.38 4.65
CA LEU A 23 7.50 17.25 3.77
C LEU A 23 8.04 16.06 4.56
N THR A 24 8.87 16.30 5.58
CA THR A 24 9.36 15.23 6.47
C THR A 24 8.19 14.57 7.21
N LYS A 25 7.23 15.37 7.70
CA LYS A 25 6.03 14.86 8.34
C LYS A 25 5.19 14.04 7.36
N LEU A 26 4.93 14.55 6.16
CA LEU A 26 4.15 13.85 5.14
C LEU A 26 4.77 12.50 4.76
N ALA A 27 6.10 12.42 4.65
CA ALA A 27 6.78 11.14 4.45
C ALA A 27 6.52 10.17 5.61
N GLY A 28 6.59 10.64 6.86
CA GLY A 28 6.22 9.83 8.02
C GLY A 28 4.76 9.39 8.00
N ASP A 29 3.83 10.29 7.67
CA ASP A 29 2.40 9.96 7.59
C ASP A 29 2.13 8.91 6.48
N LEU A 30 2.89 8.93 5.38
CA LEU A 30 2.81 7.91 4.32
C LEU A 30 3.36 6.55 4.76
N ASP A 31 4.45 6.53 5.53
CA ASP A 31 5.01 5.31 6.14
C ASP A 31 4.00 4.69 7.13
N ASP A 32 3.44 5.49 8.02
CA ASP A 32 2.42 5.07 9.00
C ASP A 32 1.17 4.49 8.31
N MET A 33 0.75 5.05 7.17
CA MET A 33 -0.38 4.53 6.40
C MET A 33 -0.08 3.18 5.73
N GLN A 34 1.16 2.95 5.28
CA GLN A 34 1.56 1.65 4.74
C GLN A 34 1.44 0.56 5.82
N ASP A 35 1.98 0.85 7.01
CA ASP A 35 1.87 0.01 8.19
C ASP A 35 0.42 -0.27 8.59
N HIS A 36 -0.43 0.74 8.50
CA HIS A 36 -1.85 0.61 8.80
C HIS A 36 -2.56 -0.32 7.82
N LEU A 37 -2.29 -0.19 6.51
CA LEU A 37 -2.86 -1.06 5.48
C LEU A 37 -2.45 -2.53 5.69
N ASP A 38 -1.16 -2.79 5.99
CA ASP A 38 -0.67 -4.15 6.27
C ASP A 38 -1.41 -4.78 7.46
N LYS A 39 -1.57 -4.03 8.56
CA LYS A 39 -2.31 -4.49 9.75
C LYS A 39 -3.78 -4.75 9.45
N GLN A 40 -4.42 -3.94 8.62
CA GLN A 40 -5.83 -4.09 8.25
C GLN A 40 -6.07 -5.34 7.39
N VAL A 41 -5.16 -5.65 6.45
CA VAL A 41 -5.22 -6.88 5.65
C VAL A 41 -5.10 -8.10 6.55
N GLN A 42 -4.07 -8.15 7.42
CA GLN A 42 -3.86 -9.25 8.36
C GLN A 42 -5.04 -9.46 9.32
N ARG A 43 -5.61 -8.35 9.83
CA ARG A 43 -6.79 -8.41 10.69
C ARG A 43 -8.00 -9.00 9.96
N MET A 44 -8.18 -8.62 8.70
CA MET A 44 -9.30 -9.13 7.89
C MET A 44 -9.11 -10.61 7.54
N ASP A 45 -7.87 -11.06 7.28
CA ASP A 45 -7.53 -12.48 7.08
C ASP A 45 -7.88 -13.33 8.32
N ALA A 46 -7.47 -12.87 9.51
CA ALA A 46 -7.79 -13.55 10.77
C ALA A 46 -9.31 -13.66 11.03
N ILE A 47 -10.08 -12.62 10.64
CA ILE A 47 -11.54 -12.64 10.72
C ILE A 47 -12.11 -13.69 9.74
N VAL A 48 -11.63 -13.74 8.49
CA VAL A 48 -12.04 -14.75 7.50
C VAL A 48 -11.81 -16.16 8.05
N ASP A 49 -10.63 -16.44 8.58
CA ASP A 49 -10.29 -17.76 9.13
C ASP A 49 -11.21 -18.17 10.30
N SER A 50 -11.53 -17.22 11.18
CA SER A 50 -12.48 -17.48 12.28
C SER A 50 -13.90 -17.80 11.79
N ILE A 51 -14.34 -17.15 10.70
CA ILE A 51 -15.67 -17.37 10.11
C ILE A 51 -15.71 -18.73 9.40
N GLU A 52 -14.67 -19.05 8.62
CA GLU A 52 -14.60 -20.32 7.88
C GLU A 52 -14.46 -21.54 8.78
N ALA A 53 -13.92 -21.39 9.99
CA ALA A 53 -13.92 -22.45 10.98
C ALA A 53 -15.35 -22.94 11.33
N GLY A 54 -16.35 -22.05 11.25
CA GLY A 54 -17.75 -22.34 11.55
C GLY A 54 -18.64 -22.63 10.33
N TRP A 55 -18.23 -22.20 9.13
CA TRP A 55 -19.02 -22.35 7.92
C TRP A 55 -18.13 -22.69 6.71
N ARG A 56 -18.03 -23.98 6.40
CA ARG A 56 -17.37 -24.48 5.19
C ARG A 56 -18.42 -24.67 4.08
N GLY A 57 -18.30 -23.91 2.99
CA GLY A 57 -19.22 -24.02 1.87
C GLY A 57 -18.95 -22.98 0.76
N PRO A 58 -19.75 -22.97 -0.31
CA PRO A 58 -19.55 -22.08 -1.46
C PRO A 58 -19.52 -20.59 -1.09
N ALA A 59 -20.27 -20.17 -0.07
CA ALA A 59 -20.26 -18.79 0.42
C ALA A 59 -18.93 -18.40 1.08
N ALA A 60 -18.28 -19.35 1.78
CA ALA A 60 -16.96 -19.13 2.38
C ALA A 60 -15.88 -18.90 1.31
N SER A 61 -15.85 -19.77 0.29
CA SER A 61 -14.95 -19.61 -0.85
C SER A 61 -15.14 -18.26 -1.55
N ALA A 62 -16.39 -17.87 -1.82
CA ALA A 62 -16.67 -16.58 -2.47
C ALA A 62 -16.23 -15.38 -1.62
N TYR A 63 -16.35 -15.47 -0.29
CA TYR A 63 -15.87 -14.43 0.62
C TYR A 63 -14.34 -14.37 0.65
N ARG A 64 -13.67 -15.52 0.62
CA ARG A 64 -12.20 -15.62 0.58
C ARG A 64 -11.63 -15.05 -0.71
N ASP A 65 -12.28 -15.30 -1.85
CA ASP A 65 -11.91 -14.69 -3.13
C ASP A 65 -12.02 -13.17 -3.09
N PHE A 66 -13.09 -12.64 -2.51
CA PHE A 66 -13.27 -11.19 -2.32
C PHE A 66 -12.20 -10.60 -1.38
N HIS A 67 -11.88 -11.28 -0.28
CA HIS A 67 -10.82 -10.85 0.63
C HIS A 67 -9.46 -10.78 -0.08
N ARG A 68 -9.12 -11.81 -0.86
CA ARG A 68 -7.87 -11.84 -1.61
C ARG A 68 -7.79 -10.70 -2.62
N ALA A 69 -8.86 -10.40 -3.34
CA ALA A 69 -8.90 -9.24 -4.23
C ALA A 69 -8.70 -7.92 -3.47
N ALA A 70 -9.31 -7.76 -2.30
CA ALA A 70 -9.09 -6.58 -1.45
C ALA A 70 -7.65 -6.49 -0.91
N ALA A 71 -7.01 -7.63 -0.60
CA ALA A 71 -5.61 -7.68 -0.21
C ALA A 71 -4.68 -7.31 -1.37
N GLU A 72 -4.97 -7.77 -2.60
CA GLU A 72 -4.27 -7.38 -3.83
C GLU A 72 -4.31 -5.86 -4.05
N ASP A 73 -5.47 -5.24 -3.84
CA ASP A 73 -5.64 -3.79 -3.92
C ASP A 73 -4.86 -3.06 -2.81
N ALA A 74 -4.92 -3.55 -1.57
CA ALA A 74 -4.20 -2.95 -0.45
C ALA A 74 -2.67 -2.98 -0.66
N VAL A 75 -2.12 -4.11 -1.14
CA VAL A 75 -0.70 -4.22 -1.52
C VAL A 75 -0.37 -3.21 -2.61
N ARG A 76 -1.20 -3.11 -3.65
CA ARG A 76 -0.96 -2.15 -4.75
C ARG A 76 -0.95 -0.71 -4.26
N ILE A 77 -1.89 -0.33 -3.38
CA ILE A 77 -1.93 1.00 -2.77
C ILE A 77 -0.67 1.26 -1.96
N ARG A 78 -0.25 0.30 -1.13
CA ARG A 78 0.98 0.39 -0.33
C ARG A 78 2.22 0.62 -1.19
N GLU A 79 2.36 -0.08 -2.31
CA GLU A 79 3.50 0.12 -3.21
C GLU A 79 3.49 1.51 -3.88
N VAL A 80 2.31 2.03 -4.22
CA VAL A 80 2.18 3.41 -4.69
C VAL A 80 2.55 4.39 -3.57
N MET A 81 2.14 4.14 -2.33
CA MET A 81 2.49 4.98 -1.18
C MET A 81 4.00 5.02 -0.90
N LYS A 82 4.71 3.89 -1.01
CA LYS A 82 6.19 3.86 -0.90
C LYS A 82 6.85 4.79 -1.91
N LEU A 83 6.41 4.72 -3.17
CA LEU A 83 6.94 5.57 -4.23
C LEU A 83 6.66 7.05 -3.97
N LEU A 84 5.49 7.36 -3.42
CA LEU A 84 5.12 8.73 -3.04
C LEU A 84 5.93 9.23 -1.84
N GLU A 85 6.10 8.40 -0.82
CA GLU A 85 6.92 8.71 0.36
C GLU A 85 8.34 9.09 -0.06
N GLU A 86 8.94 8.27 -0.91
CA GLU A 86 10.30 8.50 -1.36
C GLU A 86 10.42 9.74 -2.23
N ALA A 87 9.44 9.98 -3.12
CA ALA A 87 9.37 11.23 -3.86
C ALA A 87 9.26 12.45 -2.93
N VAL A 88 8.50 12.35 -1.84
CA VAL A 88 8.39 13.41 -0.83
C VAL A 88 9.71 13.62 -0.08
N ARG A 89 10.41 12.54 0.30
CA ARG A 89 11.73 12.61 0.94
C ARG A 89 12.76 13.27 0.03
N LEU A 90 12.79 12.90 -1.25
CA LEU A 90 13.68 13.48 -2.26
C LEU A 90 13.30 14.95 -2.57
N SER A 91 12.02 15.30 -2.51
CA SER A 91 11.55 16.67 -2.72
C SER A 91 11.91 17.62 -1.59
N ARG A 92 12.31 17.12 -0.41
CA ARG A 92 12.49 17.92 0.83
C ARG A 92 13.41 19.13 0.62
N ASP A 93 14.52 18.93 -0.07
CA ASP A 93 15.56 19.95 -0.25
C ASP A 93 15.55 20.54 -1.69
N GLY A 94 14.50 20.24 -2.47
CA GLY A 94 14.39 20.59 -3.88
C GLY A 94 15.09 19.55 -4.77
N PHE A 95 14.33 18.91 -5.67
CA PHE A 95 14.80 17.80 -6.50
C PHE A 95 16.12 18.11 -7.23
N SER A 96 17.13 17.25 -7.03
CA SER A 96 18.35 17.22 -7.85
C SER A 96 18.19 16.31 -9.07
N ARG A 97 19.16 16.36 -10.00
CA ARG A 97 19.16 15.47 -11.18
C ARG A 97 19.29 14.00 -10.80
N ASP A 98 20.04 13.71 -9.74
CA ASP A 98 20.29 12.35 -9.26
C ASP A 98 19.02 11.78 -8.61
N ASP A 99 18.27 12.61 -7.87
CA ASP A 99 17.00 12.22 -7.25
C ASP A 99 15.94 11.81 -8.29
N LEU A 100 15.89 12.51 -9.42
CA LEU A 100 14.98 12.17 -10.52
C LEU A 100 15.34 10.83 -11.17
N GLU A 101 16.62 10.48 -11.24
CA GLU A 101 17.06 9.18 -11.75
C GLU A 101 16.70 8.05 -10.79
N VAL A 102 16.82 8.28 -9.48
CA VAL A 102 16.36 7.34 -8.44
C VAL A 102 14.86 7.07 -8.57
N LEU A 103 14.04 8.12 -8.68
CA LEU A 103 12.59 7.97 -8.89
C LEU A 103 12.26 7.21 -10.18
N ALA A 104 12.97 7.50 -11.27
CA ALA A 104 12.77 6.81 -12.53
C ALA A 104 13.15 5.33 -12.46
N ARG A 105 14.15 4.97 -11.63
CA ARG A 105 14.52 3.57 -11.39
C ARG A 105 13.46 2.86 -10.55
N MET A 106 12.91 3.52 -9.53
CA MET A 106 11.95 2.92 -8.63
C MET A 106 10.60 2.64 -9.27
N ARG A 107 10.13 3.53 -10.15
CA ARG A 107 8.94 3.26 -10.98
C ARG A 107 9.08 2.01 -11.87
N ARG A 108 10.30 1.56 -12.16
CA ARG A 108 10.56 0.35 -12.96
C ARG A 108 10.59 -0.91 -12.09
N ILE A 109 10.75 -0.78 -10.77
CA ILE A 109 10.67 -1.91 -9.86
C ILE A 109 9.21 -2.34 -9.84
N GLN A 110 8.91 -3.44 -10.53
CA GLN A 110 7.61 -4.07 -10.47
C GLN A 110 7.57 -4.93 -9.22
N VAL A 111 6.57 -4.67 -8.37
CA VAL A 111 6.32 -5.50 -7.20
C VAL A 111 5.44 -6.66 -7.61
N ASP A 112 5.85 -7.87 -7.24
CA ASP A 112 5.01 -9.06 -7.41
C ASP A 112 3.89 -9.04 -6.35
N VAL A 113 2.78 -8.40 -6.74
CA VAL A 113 1.59 -8.27 -5.89
C VAL A 113 1.09 -9.63 -5.45
N ALA A 114 1.12 -10.66 -6.30
CA ALA A 114 0.62 -11.98 -5.97
C ALA A 114 1.46 -12.64 -4.86
N SER A 115 2.78 -12.50 -4.92
CA SER A 115 3.66 -13.02 -3.86
C SER A 115 3.45 -12.30 -2.52
N GLU A 116 3.25 -10.98 -2.52
CA GLU A 116 3.07 -10.24 -1.27
C GLU A 116 1.69 -10.52 -0.65
N VAL A 117 0.66 -10.66 -1.49
CA VAL A 117 -0.68 -11.07 -1.05
C VAL A 117 -0.63 -12.46 -0.42
N ASN A 118 0.09 -13.43 -1.00
CA ASN A 118 0.24 -14.75 -0.39
C ASN A 118 0.98 -14.74 0.96
N ARG A 119 1.74 -13.68 1.29
CA ARG A 119 2.36 -13.53 2.61
C ARG A 119 1.42 -12.90 3.62
N LEU A 120 0.59 -11.97 3.16
CA LEU A 120 -0.32 -11.18 4.00
C LEU A 120 -1.69 -11.85 4.21
N SER A 121 -2.10 -12.66 3.23
CA SER A 121 -3.29 -13.50 3.24
C SER A 121 -2.81 -14.94 3.22
N THR A 122 -3.19 -15.72 4.23
CA THR A 122 -2.81 -17.13 4.30
C THR A 122 -3.35 -17.90 3.08
N PRO A 123 -2.48 -18.50 2.24
CA PRO A 123 -2.92 -19.34 1.15
C PRO A 123 -3.34 -20.69 1.74
N ASN A 124 -4.63 -21.00 1.69
CA ASN A 124 -5.13 -22.28 2.17
C ASN A 124 -4.64 -23.42 1.25
N THR A 125 -3.48 -23.98 1.56
CA THR A 125 -2.90 -25.18 0.90
C THR A 125 -3.25 -26.47 1.65
N GLU A 126 -3.92 -26.39 2.81
CA GLU A 126 -4.33 -27.58 3.54
C GLU A 126 -5.70 -28.06 3.08
N ALA A 127 -5.69 -28.91 2.04
CA ALA A 127 -6.72 -29.94 1.93
C ALA A 127 -6.82 -30.67 3.27
N PRO A 128 -8.02 -30.90 3.83
CA PRO A 128 -8.15 -31.30 5.21
C PRO A 128 -7.52 -32.67 5.44
N ALA A 129 -6.64 -32.76 6.44
CA ALA A 129 -6.38 -34.00 7.14
C ALA A 129 -7.73 -34.62 7.53
N SER A 130 -7.90 -35.89 7.18
CA SER A 130 -9.09 -36.74 7.39
C SER A 130 -10.01 -36.25 8.52
N ALA A 131 -11.24 -35.88 8.17
CA ALA A 131 -12.26 -35.51 9.14
C ALA A 131 -12.39 -36.61 10.23
N PRO A 132 -12.43 -36.25 11.52
CA PRO A 132 -12.76 -37.21 12.57
C PRO A 132 -14.21 -37.65 12.37
N ARG A 133 -14.40 -38.95 12.11
CA ARG A 133 -15.73 -39.57 12.04
C ARG A 133 -16.32 -39.55 13.45
N SER A 134 -17.37 -38.76 13.67
CA SER A 134 -18.15 -38.79 14.91
C SER A 134 -18.78 -40.17 15.10
N SER A 135 -18.63 -40.74 16.29
CA SER A 135 -19.16 -42.05 16.70
C SER A 135 -20.64 -42.01 17.10
N LEU A 136 -21.46 -41.24 16.39
CA LEU A 136 -22.89 -41.07 16.69
C LEU A 136 -23.80 -41.93 15.79
N ASP A 137 -23.23 -42.72 14.88
CA ASP A 137 -23.95 -43.71 14.06
C ASP A 137 -23.99 -45.13 14.67
N ASP A 138 -23.58 -45.30 15.94
CA ASP A 138 -23.48 -46.61 16.63
C ASP A 138 -24.48 -46.79 17.79
N LEU A 139 -25.61 -46.06 17.79
CA LEU A 139 -26.73 -46.25 18.74
C LEU A 139 -28.08 -46.25 18.02
#